data_AF-A0A954UEZ7-F1
#
_entry.id   AF-A0A954UEZ7-F1
#
_cell.length_a   1.000
_cell.length_b   1.000
_cell.length_c   1.000
_cell.angle_alpha   90.00
_cell.angle_beta   90.00
_cell.angle_gamma   90.00
#
_symmetry.space_group_name_H-M   'P 1'
#
loop_
_entity.id
_entity.type
_entity.pdbx_description
1 polymer ?
#
loop_
_entity_poly.entity_id
_entity_poly.type
_entity_poly.pdbx_seq_one_letter_code
_entity_poly.pdbx_strand_id
1 'polypeptide(L)'
;ALYVWEVRGGLAPAGSQGILAAAAGRVHAVYFAHLVLLTLMSVATFIDFDEKTIPDAITVPGTLIGLLLAALLPESLLPVVNARGLETLLLHSPQPWPLGGNRVESLGWAIACLGGWCLALLPRTWTLRRGWKKAFQYLLASMFRHRAWMIALGIFIVGAIGIAFVWQLDDARWRSLYTALVGMAFGGGLIWAVRIVGSNALGQEAMGFGDVTLMAMIGAFVGWQPSLLIFFLAPFAAVVISVVQWLTTGRKDIAFGPYLCAGTVILILKWPEIWDWGAGIFYLGWFIPALMAVCMVLMWGMLSLWRMVAH
;
A
#
# COMPACT_ATOMS: atom_id res chain seq x y z
N ALA A 1 20.91 -6.55 -12.84
CA ALA A 1 20.89 -7.60 -11.80
C ALA A 1 19.48 -8.12 -11.52
N LEU A 2 18.51 -7.27 -11.16
CA LEU A 2 17.13 -7.66 -10.84
C LEU A 2 16.45 -8.49 -11.94
N TYR A 3 16.51 -8.03 -13.21
CA TYR A 3 15.93 -8.76 -14.35
C TYR A 3 16.41 -10.22 -14.42
N VAL A 4 17.72 -10.43 -14.33
CA VAL A 4 18.32 -11.77 -14.41
C VAL A 4 17.89 -12.63 -13.22
N TRP A 5 17.76 -12.03 -12.05
CA TRP A 5 17.30 -12.73 -10.85
C TRP A 5 15.83 -13.16 -10.97
N GLU A 6 14.93 -12.27 -11.39
CA GLU A 6 13.51 -12.60 -11.54
C GLU A 6 13.25 -13.60 -12.68
N VAL A 7 13.88 -13.38 -13.85
CA VAL A 7 13.74 -14.26 -15.02
C VAL A 7 14.30 -15.66 -14.78
N ARG A 8 15.32 -15.80 -13.91
CA ARG A 8 15.85 -17.11 -13.50
C ARG A 8 15.04 -17.78 -12.38
N GLY A 9 13.88 -17.24 -12.02
CA GLY A 9 12.99 -17.83 -11.03
C GLY A 9 13.29 -17.41 -9.59
N GLY A 10 13.91 -16.25 -9.37
CA GLY A 10 14.13 -15.70 -8.02
C GLY A 10 12.84 -15.48 -7.22
N LEU A 11 11.71 -15.27 -7.90
CA LEU A 11 10.38 -15.16 -7.31
C LEU A 11 9.68 -16.52 -7.08
N ALA A 12 10.35 -17.64 -7.40
CA ALA A 12 9.86 -19.00 -7.15
C ALA A 12 10.53 -19.59 -5.91
N PRO A 13 9.81 -20.38 -5.08
CA PRO A 13 10.43 -21.27 -4.10
C PRO A 13 11.49 -22.17 -4.75
N ALA A 14 12.54 -22.49 -4.00
CA ALA A 14 13.61 -23.38 -4.46
C ALA A 14 13.03 -24.72 -4.96
N GLY A 15 13.38 -25.11 -6.19
CA GLY A 15 12.84 -26.32 -6.86
C GLY A 15 11.67 -26.08 -7.82
N SER A 16 11.03 -24.90 -7.79
CA SER A 16 9.96 -24.52 -8.74
C SER A 16 10.39 -23.54 -9.83
N GLN A 17 11.69 -23.22 -9.88
CA GLN A 17 12.28 -22.21 -10.77
C GLN A 17 12.03 -22.49 -12.26
N GLY A 18 11.97 -23.76 -12.67
CA GLY A 18 11.67 -24.17 -14.05
C GLY A 18 10.24 -23.84 -14.49
N ILE A 19 9.28 -23.77 -13.56
CA ILE A 19 7.88 -23.42 -13.84
C ILE A 19 7.77 -21.92 -14.15
N LEU A 20 8.51 -21.09 -13.42
CA LEU A 20 8.57 -19.64 -13.64
C LEU A 20 9.32 -19.29 -14.95
N ALA A 21 10.42 -20.00 -15.24
CA ALA A 21 11.17 -19.83 -16.48
C ALA A 21 10.37 -20.20 -17.74
N ALA A 22 9.44 -21.17 -17.64
CA ALA A 22 8.55 -21.56 -18.74
C ALA A 22 7.46 -20.51 -19.04
N ALA A 23 7.21 -19.58 -18.12
CA ALA A 23 6.20 -18.53 -18.24
C ALA A 23 6.82 -17.15 -18.56
N ALA A 24 7.73 -17.09 -19.55
CA ALA A 24 8.53 -15.90 -19.87
C ALA A 24 7.71 -14.59 -19.96
N GLY A 25 6.54 -14.62 -20.62
CA GLY A 25 5.66 -13.45 -20.75
C GLY A 25 5.15 -12.90 -19.41
N ARG A 26 4.90 -13.76 -18.42
CA ARG A 26 4.45 -13.36 -17.08
C ARG A 26 5.57 -12.70 -16.30
N VAL A 27 6.76 -13.29 -16.35
CA VAL A 27 7.93 -12.77 -15.62
C VAL A 27 8.32 -11.37 -16.10
N HIS A 28 8.17 -11.09 -17.39
CA HIS A 28 8.42 -9.76 -17.93
C HIS A 28 7.39 -8.72 -17.45
N ALA A 29 6.13 -9.10 -17.26
CA ALA A 29 5.10 -8.21 -16.74
C ALA A 29 5.35 -7.85 -15.27
N VAL A 30 5.64 -8.85 -14.43
CA VAL A 30 6.02 -8.64 -13.01
C VAL A 30 7.27 -7.76 -12.92
N TYR A 31 8.31 -8.09 -13.69
CA TYR A 31 9.55 -7.32 -13.72
C TYR A 31 9.31 -5.86 -14.11
N PHE A 32 8.49 -5.62 -15.13
CA PHE A 32 8.18 -4.26 -15.55
C PHE A 32 7.46 -3.48 -14.44
N ALA A 33 6.50 -4.10 -13.75
CA ALA A 33 5.82 -3.49 -12.61
C ALA A 33 6.78 -3.18 -11.46
N HIS A 34 7.66 -4.12 -11.09
CA HIS A 34 8.68 -3.91 -10.06
C HIS A 34 9.68 -2.83 -10.46
N LEU A 35 10.12 -2.79 -11.71
CA LEU A 35 11.05 -1.77 -12.21
C LEU A 35 10.45 -0.37 -12.05
N VAL A 36 9.17 -0.20 -12.45
CA VAL A 36 8.45 1.07 -12.29
C VAL A 36 8.32 1.44 -10.82
N LEU A 37 7.85 0.50 -9.97
CA LEU A 37 7.69 0.71 -8.54
C LEU A 37 9.00 1.14 -7.87
N LEU A 38 10.08 0.38 -8.10
CA LEU A 38 11.39 0.63 -7.52
C LEU A 38 11.98 1.97 -8.00
N THR A 39 11.73 2.35 -9.26
CA THR A 39 12.15 3.66 -9.78
C THR A 39 11.42 4.79 -9.06
N LEU A 40 10.09 4.70 -8.94
CA LEU A 40 9.27 5.71 -8.24
C LEU A 40 9.67 5.81 -6.77
N MET A 41 9.87 4.68 -6.09
CA MET A 41 10.31 4.64 -4.70
C MET A 41 11.72 5.19 -4.52
N SER A 42 12.63 4.92 -5.45
CA SER A 42 13.99 5.49 -5.39
C SER A 42 13.94 7.01 -5.48
N VAL A 43 13.17 7.55 -6.45
CA VAL A 43 12.96 9.00 -6.59
C VAL A 43 12.32 9.58 -5.34
N ALA A 44 11.26 8.95 -4.81
CA ALA A 44 10.60 9.40 -3.59
C ALA A 44 11.55 9.38 -2.37
N THR A 45 12.41 8.37 -2.27
CA THR A 45 13.37 8.21 -1.17
C THR A 45 14.46 9.28 -1.22
N PHE A 46 14.99 9.61 -2.40
CA PHE A 46 15.97 10.70 -2.53
C PHE A 46 15.36 12.06 -2.19
N ILE A 47 14.15 12.35 -2.69
CA ILE A 47 13.44 13.59 -2.36
C ILE A 47 13.14 13.66 -0.86
N ASP A 48 12.76 12.53 -0.23
CA ASP A 48 12.53 12.50 1.21
C ASP A 48 13.82 12.69 2.02
N PHE A 49 14.96 12.16 1.57
CA PHE A 49 16.24 12.41 2.23
C PHE A 49 16.65 13.89 2.20
N ASP A 50 16.34 14.59 1.12
CA ASP A 50 16.72 15.99 0.92
C ASP A 50 15.70 16.97 1.54
N GLU A 51 14.40 16.74 1.32
CA GLU A 51 13.32 17.65 1.72
C GLU A 51 12.52 17.19 2.94
N LYS A 52 12.74 15.96 3.45
CA LYS A 52 11.95 15.35 4.53
C LYS A 52 10.45 15.33 4.25
N THR A 53 10.08 15.31 2.97
CA THR A 53 8.70 15.20 2.52
C THR A 53 8.62 14.23 1.35
N ILE A 54 7.56 13.41 1.33
CA ILE A 54 7.27 12.55 0.20
C ILE A 54 6.39 13.32 -0.79
N PRO A 55 6.81 13.50 -2.05
CA PRO A 55 6.09 14.30 -3.02
C PRO A 55 4.88 13.55 -3.56
N ASP A 56 3.70 14.15 -3.41
CA ASP A 56 2.46 13.64 -4.02
C ASP A 56 2.55 13.58 -5.56
N ALA A 57 3.43 14.39 -6.16
CA ALA A 57 3.74 14.36 -7.59
C ALA A 57 4.36 13.02 -8.05
N ILE A 58 4.89 12.20 -7.14
CA ILE A 58 5.39 10.85 -7.43
C ILE A 58 4.38 9.80 -7.00
N THR A 59 3.83 9.90 -5.78
CA THR A 59 2.97 8.85 -5.22
C THR A 59 1.59 8.81 -5.86
N VAL A 60 0.98 9.94 -6.22
CA VAL A 60 -0.34 9.98 -6.86
C VAL A 60 -0.30 9.43 -8.29
N PRO A 61 0.58 9.92 -9.19
CA PRO A 61 0.74 9.30 -10.51
C PRO A 61 1.22 7.85 -10.41
N GLY A 62 2.12 7.55 -9.48
CA GLY A 62 2.59 6.19 -9.22
C GLY A 62 1.44 5.24 -8.89
N THR A 63 0.52 5.65 -8.02
CA THR A 63 -0.68 4.86 -7.67
C THR A 63 -1.52 4.59 -8.92
N LEU A 64 -1.76 5.61 -9.75
CA LEU A 64 -2.51 5.45 -11.00
C LEU A 64 -1.79 4.53 -12.00
N ILE A 65 -0.47 4.60 -12.10
CA ILE A 65 0.34 3.70 -12.92
C ILE A 65 0.22 2.26 -12.41
N GLY A 66 0.28 2.04 -11.10
CA GLY A 66 0.08 0.71 -10.50
C GLY A 66 -1.30 0.12 -10.84
N LEU A 67 -2.36 0.92 -10.68
CA LEU A 67 -3.72 0.52 -11.07
C LEU A 67 -3.83 0.23 -12.58
N LEU A 68 -3.20 1.05 -13.42
CA LEU A 68 -3.19 0.86 -14.86
C LEU A 68 -2.44 -0.41 -15.27
N LEU A 69 -1.30 -0.69 -14.64
CA LEU A 69 -0.54 -1.92 -14.88
C LEU A 69 -1.35 -3.15 -14.45
N ALA A 70 -2.02 -3.11 -13.30
CA ALA A 70 -2.90 -4.18 -12.86
C ALA A 70 -4.08 -4.42 -13.83
N ALA A 71 -4.61 -3.35 -14.44
CA ALA A 71 -5.68 -3.42 -15.43
C ALA A 71 -5.21 -3.96 -16.79
N LEU A 72 -4.03 -3.56 -17.27
CA LEU A 72 -3.52 -3.94 -18.59
C LEU A 72 -2.83 -5.30 -18.58
N LEU A 73 -2.07 -5.57 -17.51
CA LEU A 73 -1.22 -6.73 -17.31
C LEU A 73 -1.72 -7.51 -16.08
N PRO A 74 -2.57 -8.54 -16.23
CA PRO A 74 -3.13 -9.30 -15.10
C PRO A 74 -2.09 -10.07 -14.29
N GLU A 75 -0.86 -10.14 -14.81
CA GLU A 75 0.29 -10.85 -14.25
C GLU A 75 1.29 -9.85 -13.63
N SER A 76 0.90 -8.59 -13.39
CA SER A 76 1.80 -7.55 -12.86
C SER A 76 2.04 -7.62 -11.34
N LEU A 77 1.12 -8.24 -10.60
CA LEU A 77 1.23 -8.47 -9.16
C LEU A 77 2.19 -9.65 -8.86
N LEU A 78 2.64 -9.75 -7.61
CA LEU A 78 3.58 -10.79 -7.17
C LEU A 78 3.06 -12.22 -7.47
N PRO A 79 3.90 -13.16 -7.90
CA PRO A 79 3.47 -14.52 -8.22
C PRO A 79 3.45 -15.42 -6.99
N VAL A 80 2.48 -16.31 -6.88
CA VAL A 80 2.37 -17.33 -5.81
C VAL A 80 2.37 -18.71 -6.43
N VAL A 81 3.10 -19.64 -5.81
CA VAL A 81 3.07 -21.06 -6.19
C VAL A 81 2.00 -21.78 -5.36
N ASN A 82 1.00 -22.33 -6.05
CA ASN A 82 -0.06 -23.15 -5.47
C ASN A 82 0.02 -24.59 -6.02
N ALA A 83 -0.83 -25.48 -5.49
CA ALA A 83 -0.94 -26.87 -5.96
C ALA A 83 -1.27 -27.00 -7.47
N ARG A 84 -1.78 -25.94 -8.11
CA ARG A 84 -2.12 -25.87 -9.54
C ARG A 84 -1.03 -25.25 -10.41
N GLY A 85 0.08 -24.80 -9.82
CA GLY A 85 1.17 -24.11 -10.50
C GLY A 85 1.32 -22.65 -10.07
N LEU A 86 1.92 -21.84 -10.94
CA LEU A 86 2.17 -20.41 -10.71
C LEU A 86 0.93 -19.57 -11.03
N GLU A 87 0.40 -18.88 -10.03
CA GLU A 87 -0.75 -17.97 -10.12
C GLU A 87 -0.37 -16.57 -9.64
N THR A 88 -1.03 -15.54 -10.13
CA THR A 88 -0.88 -14.18 -9.60
C THR A 88 -1.39 -14.11 -8.15
N LEU A 89 -0.75 -13.32 -7.29
CA LEU A 89 -1.28 -12.99 -5.97
C LEU A 89 -2.59 -12.21 -6.14
N LEU A 90 -3.69 -12.82 -5.72
CA LEU A 90 -5.02 -12.24 -5.77
C LEU A 90 -5.53 -11.94 -4.37
N LEU A 91 -6.57 -11.12 -4.27
CA LEU A 91 -7.25 -10.79 -3.01
C LEU A 91 -7.59 -12.03 -2.17
N HIS A 92 -7.95 -13.12 -2.83
CA HIS A 92 -8.38 -14.39 -2.24
C HIS A 92 -7.25 -15.40 -2.05
N SER A 93 -5.98 -15.01 -2.16
CA SER A 93 -4.85 -15.89 -1.91
C SER A 93 -4.41 -15.77 -0.44
N PRO A 94 -4.28 -16.87 0.34
CA PRO A 94 -4.47 -18.29 -0.05
C PRO A 94 -5.91 -18.82 0.12
N GLN A 95 -6.81 -18.07 0.77
CA GLN A 95 -8.20 -18.47 1.05
C GLN A 95 -9.18 -17.37 0.60
N PRO A 96 -10.44 -17.73 0.25
CA PRO A 96 -11.47 -16.77 -0.10
C PRO A 96 -11.67 -15.74 1.02
N TRP A 97 -11.51 -14.46 0.68
CA TRP A 97 -11.74 -13.36 1.61
C TRP A 97 -13.20 -12.88 1.49
N PRO A 98 -13.86 -12.43 2.57
CA PRO A 98 -15.26 -11.96 2.52
C PRO A 98 -15.50 -10.76 1.59
N LEU A 99 -14.47 -9.94 1.30
CA LEU A 99 -14.57 -8.89 0.27
C LEU A 99 -14.42 -9.44 -1.16
N GLY A 100 -14.02 -10.70 -1.34
CA GLY A 100 -14.00 -11.40 -2.61
C GLY A 100 -15.39 -11.88 -3.07
N GLY A 101 -16.44 -11.09 -2.78
CA GLY A 101 -17.83 -11.38 -3.09
C GLY A 101 -18.10 -11.54 -4.59
N ASN A 102 -19.39 -11.60 -4.94
CA ASN A 102 -19.79 -11.80 -6.35
C ASN A 102 -19.19 -10.72 -7.27
N ARG A 103 -19.03 -11.06 -8.56
CA ARG A 103 -18.43 -10.13 -9.55
C ARG A 103 -19.09 -8.74 -9.57
N VAL A 104 -20.38 -8.65 -9.24
CA VAL A 104 -21.13 -7.37 -9.12
C VAL A 104 -20.81 -6.64 -7.82
N GLU A 105 -20.70 -7.33 -6.70
CA GLU A 105 -20.39 -6.73 -5.38
C GLU A 105 -18.97 -6.16 -5.36
N SER A 106 -18.02 -6.88 -5.96
CA SER A 106 -16.64 -6.41 -6.10
C SER A 106 -16.53 -5.12 -6.90
N LEU A 107 -17.43 -4.85 -7.86
CA LEU A 107 -17.47 -3.57 -8.58
C LEU A 107 -17.82 -2.40 -7.65
N GLY A 108 -18.81 -2.58 -6.77
CA GLY A 108 -19.17 -1.58 -5.77
C GLY A 108 -18.00 -1.27 -4.84
N TRP A 109 -17.32 -2.31 -4.34
CA TRP A 109 -16.12 -2.16 -3.50
C TRP A 109 -14.95 -1.51 -4.24
N ALA A 110 -14.73 -1.83 -5.52
CA ALA A 110 -13.70 -1.22 -6.35
C ALA A 110 -13.90 0.30 -6.49
N ILE A 111 -15.14 0.72 -6.80
CA ILE A 111 -15.50 2.14 -6.90
C ILE A 111 -15.38 2.83 -5.54
N ALA A 112 -15.76 2.16 -4.45
CA ALA A 112 -15.61 2.68 -3.09
C ALA A 112 -14.12 2.86 -2.70
N CYS A 113 -13.25 1.92 -3.07
CA CYS A 113 -11.80 2.03 -2.83
C CYS A 113 -11.21 3.24 -3.57
N LEU A 114 -11.55 3.40 -4.86
CA LEU A 114 -11.12 4.55 -5.65
C LEU A 114 -11.65 5.87 -5.09
N GLY A 115 -12.94 5.92 -4.74
CA GLY A 115 -13.58 7.09 -4.15
C GLY A 115 -12.96 7.46 -2.80
N GLY A 116 -12.72 6.48 -1.94
CA GLY A 116 -12.06 6.65 -0.65
C GLY A 116 -10.65 7.22 -0.79
N TRP A 117 -9.87 6.73 -1.77
CA TRP A 117 -8.55 7.27 -2.08
C TRP A 117 -8.62 8.70 -2.64
N CYS A 118 -9.53 8.98 -3.58
CA CYS A 118 -9.73 10.35 -4.10
C CYS A 118 -10.13 11.33 -2.98
N LEU A 119 -10.98 10.90 -2.05
CA LEU A 119 -11.37 11.69 -0.87
C LEU A 119 -10.22 11.84 0.15
N ALA A 120 -9.26 10.92 0.18
CA ALA A 120 -8.08 11.01 1.03
C ALA A 120 -7.12 12.09 0.52
N LEU A 121 -6.99 12.27 -0.79
CA LEU A 121 -6.15 13.31 -1.41
C LEU A 121 -6.68 14.74 -1.21
N LEU A 122 -7.93 14.91 -0.79
CA LEU A 122 -8.50 16.23 -0.57
C LEU A 122 -7.98 16.87 0.74
N PRO A 123 -7.64 18.17 0.73
CA PRO A 123 -7.18 18.86 1.92
C PRO A 123 -8.26 18.88 3.00
N ARG A 124 -7.94 18.33 4.18
CA ARG A 124 -8.86 18.26 5.33
C ARG A 124 -8.43 19.26 6.40
N THR A 125 -9.19 20.33 6.56
CA THR A 125 -9.12 21.16 7.77
C THR A 125 -10.21 20.72 8.74
N TRP A 126 -9.82 20.12 9.87
CA TRP A 126 -10.75 19.72 10.91
C TRP A 126 -10.54 20.56 12.17
N THR A 127 -11.46 21.48 12.46
CA THR A 127 -11.37 22.38 13.62
C THR A 127 -12.62 22.28 14.50
N LEU A 128 -12.49 21.69 15.70
CA LEU A 128 -13.61 21.50 16.62
C LEU A 128 -13.99 22.71 17.49
N ARG A 129 -13.25 23.83 17.41
CA ARG A 129 -13.41 24.98 18.34
C ARG A 129 -14.82 25.62 18.38
N ARG A 130 -15.63 25.46 17.33
CA ARG A 130 -16.96 26.11 17.20
C ARG A 130 -18.13 25.13 17.11
N GLY A 131 -17.93 23.88 17.54
CA GLY A 131 -18.94 22.81 17.50
C GLY A 131 -18.96 22.02 16.19
N TRP A 132 -19.54 20.82 16.24
CA TRP A 132 -19.50 19.81 15.17
C TRP A 132 -20.11 20.28 13.85
N LYS A 133 -21.22 21.03 13.88
CA LYS A 133 -21.87 21.55 12.66
C LYS A 133 -20.96 22.51 11.88
N LYS A 134 -20.29 23.43 12.58
CA LYS A 134 -19.34 24.37 11.95
C LYS A 134 -18.06 23.68 11.52
N ALA A 135 -17.58 22.68 12.27
CA ALA A 135 -16.44 21.85 11.86
C ALA A 135 -16.73 21.12 10.54
N PHE A 136 -17.91 20.53 10.39
CA PHE A 136 -18.33 19.87 9.15
C PHE A 136 -18.49 20.86 7.99
N GLN A 137 -19.07 22.04 8.24
CA GLN A 137 -19.14 23.10 7.23
C GLN A 137 -17.75 23.56 6.79
N TYR A 138 -16.80 23.71 7.71
CA TYR A 138 -15.41 24.07 7.37
C TYR A 138 -14.69 22.96 6.63
N LEU A 139 -14.93 21.68 6.97
CA LEU A 139 -14.40 20.54 6.23
C LEU A 139 -14.89 20.57 4.77
N LEU A 140 -16.21 20.65 4.56
CA LEU A 140 -16.78 20.72 3.22
C LEU A 140 -16.29 21.96 2.46
N ALA A 141 -16.28 23.13 3.11
CA ALA A 141 -15.78 24.34 2.50
C ALA A 141 -14.30 24.23 2.12
N SER A 142 -13.47 23.57 2.94
CA SER A 142 -12.06 23.30 2.63
C SER A 142 -11.91 22.42 1.39
N MET A 143 -12.72 21.37 1.29
CA MET A 143 -12.70 20.48 0.13
C MET A 143 -13.02 21.25 -1.16
N PHE A 144 -14.05 22.10 -1.17
CA PHE A 144 -14.49 22.79 -2.39
C PHE A 144 -13.77 24.12 -2.68
N ARG A 145 -12.89 24.60 -1.81
CA ARG A 145 -12.21 25.90 -1.96
C ARG A 145 -11.07 25.89 -2.98
N HIS A 146 -10.37 24.77 -3.14
CA HIS A 146 -9.17 24.68 -3.98
C HIS A 146 -9.41 23.84 -5.23
N ARG A 147 -8.70 24.15 -6.33
CA ARG A 147 -8.77 23.40 -7.60
C ARG A 147 -8.48 21.89 -7.47
N ALA A 148 -7.90 21.46 -6.34
CA ALA A 148 -7.68 20.07 -5.97
C ALA A 148 -8.95 19.20 -6.06
N TRP A 149 -10.14 19.71 -5.70
CA TRP A 149 -11.36 18.89 -5.79
C TRP A 149 -11.78 18.56 -7.22
N MET A 150 -11.54 19.47 -8.16
CA MET A 150 -11.79 19.21 -9.58
C MET A 150 -10.84 18.15 -10.12
N ILE A 151 -9.58 18.16 -9.67
CA ILE A 151 -8.58 17.15 -10.05
C ILE A 151 -8.99 15.78 -9.48
N ALA A 152 -9.31 15.71 -8.18
CA ALA A 152 -9.75 14.48 -7.53
C ALA A 152 -11.04 13.92 -8.15
N LEU A 153 -12.00 14.80 -8.49
CA LEU A 153 -13.23 14.41 -9.17
C LEU A 153 -12.95 13.90 -10.58
N GLY A 154 -12.05 14.55 -11.33
CA GLY A 154 -11.63 14.10 -12.66
C GLY A 154 -10.99 12.71 -12.61
N ILE A 155 -10.07 12.48 -11.66
CA ILE A 155 -9.46 11.18 -11.41
C ILE A 155 -10.52 10.14 -11.05
N PHE A 156 -11.48 10.48 -10.17
CA PHE A 156 -12.54 9.57 -9.78
C PHE A 156 -13.43 9.18 -10.97
N ILE A 157 -13.86 10.14 -11.79
CA ILE A 157 -14.73 9.87 -12.95
C ILE A 157 -13.99 8.99 -13.97
N VAL A 158 -12.77 9.39 -14.37
CA VAL A 158 -11.97 8.64 -15.34
C VAL A 158 -11.65 7.25 -14.80
N GLY A 159 -11.26 7.15 -13.53
CA GLY A 159 -10.97 5.88 -12.89
C GLY A 159 -12.21 4.99 -12.77
N ALA A 160 -13.38 5.52 -12.42
CA ALA A 160 -14.61 4.75 -12.34
C ALA A 160 -15.05 4.21 -13.71
N ILE A 161 -14.90 5.00 -14.77
CA ILE A 161 -15.13 4.55 -16.16
C ILE A 161 -14.13 3.44 -16.53
N GLY A 162 -12.85 3.62 -16.21
CA GLY A 162 -11.82 2.61 -16.44
C GLY A 162 -12.08 1.30 -15.69
N ILE A 163 -12.49 1.37 -14.43
CA ILE A 163 -12.90 0.21 -13.62
C ILE A 163 -14.09 -0.50 -14.27
N ALA A 164 -15.14 0.25 -14.66
CA ALA A 164 -16.33 -0.33 -15.29
C ALA A 164 -16.02 -0.94 -16.66
N PHE A 165 -15.03 -0.40 -17.39
CA PHE A 165 -14.55 -0.97 -18.65
C PHE A 165 -13.81 -2.28 -18.41
N VAL A 166 -12.82 -2.31 -17.52
CA VAL A 166 -12.05 -3.52 -17.19
C VAL A 166 -12.95 -4.61 -16.60
N TRP A 167 -13.97 -4.22 -15.83
CA TRP A 167 -14.97 -5.14 -15.31
C TRP A 167 -15.74 -5.90 -16.39
N GLN A 168 -15.87 -5.34 -17.60
CA GLN A 168 -16.52 -5.98 -18.75
C GLN A 168 -15.57 -6.85 -19.59
N LEU A 169 -14.25 -6.78 -19.33
CA LEU A 169 -13.26 -7.60 -20.01
C LEU A 169 -13.18 -9.01 -19.37
N ASP A 170 -12.00 -9.59 -19.38
CA ASP A 170 -11.71 -10.90 -18.82
C ASP A 170 -11.57 -10.90 -17.28
N ASP A 171 -11.82 -12.08 -16.70
CA ASP A 171 -11.83 -12.27 -15.25
C ASP A 171 -10.44 -12.08 -14.62
N ALA A 172 -9.37 -12.34 -15.38
CA ALA A 172 -7.99 -12.21 -14.88
C ALA A 172 -7.63 -10.73 -14.67
N ARG A 173 -7.87 -9.87 -15.67
CA ARG A 173 -7.69 -8.41 -15.54
C ARG A 173 -8.54 -7.81 -14.44
N TRP A 174 -9.79 -8.25 -14.33
CA TRP A 174 -10.68 -7.79 -13.25
C TRP A 174 -10.11 -8.10 -11.86
N ARG A 175 -9.74 -9.37 -11.61
CA ARG A 175 -9.21 -9.79 -10.29
C ARG A 175 -7.90 -9.10 -9.96
N SER A 176 -7.03 -8.88 -10.94
CA SER A 176 -5.78 -8.13 -10.79
C SER A 176 -6.06 -6.68 -10.37
N LEU A 177 -6.87 -5.96 -11.16
CA LEU A 177 -7.25 -4.57 -10.85
C LEU A 177 -7.95 -4.46 -9.49
N TYR A 178 -8.84 -5.39 -9.17
CA TYR A 178 -9.54 -5.39 -7.88
C TYR A 178 -8.56 -5.59 -6.71
N THR A 179 -7.59 -6.49 -6.85
CA THR A 179 -6.55 -6.71 -5.86
C THR A 179 -5.68 -5.47 -5.67
N ALA A 180 -5.32 -4.77 -6.75
CA ALA A 180 -4.59 -3.51 -6.71
C ALA A 180 -5.38 -2.38 -6.04
N LEU A 181 -6.67 -2.24 -6.33
CA LEU A 181 -7.55 -1.23 -5.70
C LEU A 181 -7.70 -1.46 -4.20
N VAL A 182 -7.88 -2.72 -3.79
CA VAL A 182 -7.93 -3.07 -2.36
C VAL A 182 -6.56 -2.89 -1.72
N GLY A 183 -5.47 -3.24 -2.42
CA GLY A 183 -4.10 -2.99 -1.95
C GLY A 183 -3.83 -1.51 -1.71
N MET A 184 -4.22 -0.63 -2.64
CA MET A 184 -4.16 0.82 -2.49
C MET A 184 -4.95 1.31 -1.27
N ALA A 185 -6.21 0.89 -1.16
CA ALA A 185 -7.08 1.31 -0.06
C ALA A 185 -6.59 0.79 1.30
N PHE A 186 -6.15 -0.47 1.37
CA PHE A 186 -5.66 -1.10 2.59
C PHE A 186 -4.30 -0.56 3.00
N GLY A 187 -3.34 -0.46 2.08
CA GLY A 187 -2.00 0.06 2.34
C GLY A 187 -2.05 1.51 2.85
N GLY A 188 -2.75 2.39 2.13
CA GLY A 188 -2.96 3.76 2.58
C GLY A 188 -3.78 3.82 3.88
N GLY A 189 -4.88 3.06 3.95
CA GLY A 189 -5.75 3.01 5.12
C GLY A 189 -5.05 2.57 6.41
N LEU A 190 -4.12 1.62 6.32
CA LEU A 190 -3.33 1.12 7.44
C LEU A 190 -2.46 2.22 8.05
N ILE A 191 -1.63 2.87 7.23
CA ILE A 191 -0.77 3.98 7.69
C ILE A 191 -1.63 5.15 8.18
N TRP A 192 -2.74 5.42 7.49
CA TRP A 192 -3.64 6.48 7.89
C TRP A 192 -4.30 6.23 9.25
N ALA A 193 -4.68 4.99 9.54
CA ALA A 193 -5.20 4.58 10.85
C ALA A 193 -4.13 4.76 11.95
N VAL A 194 -2.89 4.32 11.70
CA VAL A 194 -1.77 4.52 12.63
C VAL A 194 -1.53 6.00 12.89
N ARG A 195 -1.55 6.82 11.84
CA ARG A 195 -1.41 8.28 11.94
C ARG A 195 -2.48 8.89 12.82
N ILE A 196 -3.76 8.53 12.63
CA ILE A 196 -4.87 9.07 13.43
C ILE A 196 -4.71 8.68 14.91
N VAL A 197 -4.49 7.40 15.17
CA VAL A 197 -4.41 6.86 16.53
C VAL A 197 -3.19 7.40 17.27
N GLY A 198 -2.02 7.40 16.63
CA GLY A 198 -0.79 7.93 17.19
C GLY A 198 -0.87 9.44 17.44
N SER A 199 -1.41 10.21 16.48
CA SER A 199 -1.50 11.67 16.64
C SER A 199 -2.46 12.07 17.74
N ASN A 200 -3.55 11.31 17.92
CA ASN A 200 -4.49 11.51 19.01
C ASN A 200 -3.82 11.24 20.38
N ALA A 201 -3.10 10.12 20.50
CA ALA A 201 -2.44 9.74 21.74
C ALA A 201 -1.32 10.72 22.13
N LEU A 202 -0.42 11.05 21.21
CA LEU A 202 0.74 11.91 21.46
C LEU A 202 0.39 13.41 21.51
N GLY A 203 -0.74 13.83 20.92
CA GLY A 203 -1.14 15.25 20.87
C GLY A 203 -0.34 16.08 19.85
N GLN A 204 0.45 15.43 19.00
CA GLN A 204 1.23 16.01 17.90
C GLN A 204 1.14 15.09 16.68
N GLU A 205 1.45 15.59 15.49
CA GLU A 205 1.41 14.76 14.28
C GLU A 205 2.40 13.59 14.37
N ALA A 206 1.89 12.36 14.43
CA ALA A 206 2.72 11.17 14.61
C ALA A 206 3.48 10.77 13.33
N MET A 207 2.95 11.12 12.16
CA MET A 207 3.46 10.66 10.86
C MET A 207 2.98 11.57 9.73
N GLY A 208 3.78 11.71 8.67
CA GLY A 208 3.47 12.54 7.51
C GLY A 208 2.33 11.94 6.66
N PHE A 209 1.55 12.79 5.99
CA PHE A 209 0.57 12.28 5.02
C PHE A 209 1.24 11.63 3.81
N GLY A 210 2.45 12.05 3.46
CA GLY A 210 3.22 11.47 2.37
C GLY A 210 3.47 9.96 2.53
N ASP A 211 3.63 9.46 3.76
CA ASP A 211 3.79 8.02 3.99
C ASP A 211 2.50 7.24 3.70
N VAL A 212 1.33 7.87 3.89
CA VAL A 212 0.02 7.30 3.54
C VAL A 212 -0.10 7.15 2.03
N THR A 213 0.29 8.19 1.26
CA THR A 213 0.21 8.16 -0.20
C THR A 213 1.26 7.22 -0.80
N LEU A 214 2.46 7.13 -0.19
CA LEU A 214 3.49 6.15 -0.54
C LEU A 214 3.00 4.72 -0.35
N MET A 215 2.37 4.42 0.80
CA MET A 215 1.87 3.07 1.06
C MET A 215 0.65 2.72 0.20
N ALA A 216 -0.19 3.69 -0.14
CA ALA A 216 -1.25 3.50 -1.13
C ALA A 216 -0.68 3.16 -2.51
N MET A 217 0.40 3.84 -2.92
CA MET A 217 1.11 3.54 -4.15
C MET A 217 1.70 2.12 -4.11
N ILE A 218 2.47 1.78 -3.07
CA ILE A 218 3.06 0.44 -2.91
C ILE A 218 1.95 -0.62 -2.97
N GLY A 219 0.86 -0.43 -2.22
CA GLY A 219 -0.27 -1.36 -2.21
C GLY A 219 -0.96 -1.52 -3.56
N ALA A 220 -0.98 -0.50 -4.42
CA ALA A 220 -1.49 -0.63 -5.79
C ALA A 220 -0.63 -1.58 -6.65
N PHE A 221 0.68 -1.67 -6.39
CA PHE A 221 1.58 -2.55 -7.14
C PHE A 221 1.67 -3.98 -6.58
N VAL A 222 1.58 -4.15 -5.25
CA VAL A 222 1.83 -5.45 -4.61
C VAL A 222 0.57 -6.09 -4.03
N GLY A 223 -0.53 -5.35 -3.85
CA GLY A 223 -1.74 -5.84 -3.19
C GLY A 223 -1.73 -5.65 -1.67
N TRP A 224 -2.79 -6.10 -1.01
CA TRP A 224 -3.00 -5.84 0.43
C TRP A 224 -2.22 -6.79 1.36
N GLN A 225 -2.05 -8.06 0.99
CA GLN A 225 -1.30 -9.02 1.80
C GLN A 225 0.16 -8.58 1.94
N PRO A 226 0.89 -8.23 0.86
CA PRO A 226 2.28 -7.81 0.99
C PRO A 226 2.37 -6.42 1.63
N SER A 227 1.36 -5.56 1.45
CA SER A 227 1.26 -4.29 2.18
C SER A 227 1.26 -4.50 3.70
N LEU A 228 0.51 -5.48 4.21
CA LEU A 228 0.54 -5.81 5.63
C LEU A 228 1.93 -6.28 6.09
N LEU A 229 2.57 -7.14 5.30
CA LEU A 229 3.91 -7.66 5.60
C LEU A 229 4.97 -6.54 5.57
N ILE A 230 4.91 -5.64 4.58
CA ILE A 230 5.79 -4.48 4.46
C ILE A 230 5.65 -3.56 5.67
N PHE A 231 4.43 -3.31 6.13
CA PHE A 231 4.19 -2.49 7.31
C PHE A 231 4.92 -3.04 8.56
N PHE A 232 4.91 -4.36 8.76
CA PHE A 232 5.63 -4.98 9.87
C PHE A 232 7.13 -5.11 9.62
N LEU A 233 7.57 -5.25 8.37
CA LEU A 233 8.98 -5.35 8.01
C LEU A 233 9.71 -4.00 8.09
N ALA A 234 9.01 -2.90 7.83
CA ALA A 234 9.57 -1.56 7.80
C ALA A 234 10.22 -1.13 9.14
N PRO A 235 9.63 -1.34 10.33
CA PRO A 235 10.31 -1.10 11.61
C PRO A 235 11.61 -1.89 11.79
N PHE A 236 11.68 -3.15 11.34
CA PHE A 236 12.93 -3.92 11.41
C PHE A 236 14.01 -3.35 10.48
N ALA A 237 13.62 -2.96 9.25
CA ALA A 237 14.51 -2.25 8.35
C ALA A 237 14.97 -0.90 8.95
N ALA A 238 14.07 -0.19 9.63
CA ALA A 238 14.36 1.07 10.30
C ALA A 238 15.41 0.90 11.40
N VAL A 239 15.30 -0.11 12.26
CA VAL A 239 16.30 -0.37 13.30
C VAL A 239 17.69 -0.61 12.70
N VAL A 240 17.79 -1.47 11.69
CA VAL A 240 19.08 -1.80 11.06
C VAL A 240 19.70 -0.56 10.40
N ILE A 241 18.91 0.16 9.59
CA ILE A 241 19.41 1.31 8.82
C ILE A 241 19.72 2.48 9.75
N SER A 242 18.88 2.75 10.75
CA SER A 242 19.11 3.85 11.71
C SER A 242 20.36 3.64 12.57
N VAL A 243 20.66 2.39 12.97
CA VAL A 243 21.92 2.09 13.69
C VAL A 243 23.13 2.36 12.80
N VAL A 244 23.10 1.92 11.54
CA VAL A 244 24.20 2.18 10.59
C VAL A 244 24.34 3.68 10.31
N GLN A 245 23.23 4.39 10.12
CA GLN A 245 23.22 5.83 9.90
C GLN A 245 23.77 6.59 11.11
N TRP A 246 23.39 6.19 12.33
CA TRP A 246 23.88 6.80 13.55
C TRP A 246 25.40 6.61 13.71
N LEU A 247 25.91 5.41 13.44
CA LEU A 247 27.34 5.09 13.51
C LEU A 247 28.18 5.86 12.48
N THR A 248 27.61 6.18 11.31
CA THR A 248 28.35 6.81 10.20
C THR A 248 28.19 8.33 10.13
N THR A 249 27.00 8.86 10.43
CA THR A 249 26.67 10.28 10.22
C THR A 249 26.32 11.04 11.51
N GLY A 250 26.07 10.34 12.62
CA GLY A 250 25.66 10.95 13.88
C GLY A 250 24.28 11.64 13.89
N ARG A 251 23.53 11.61 12.77
CA ARG A 251 22.19 12.20 12.66
C ARG A 251 21.15 11.33 13.38
N LYS A 252 20.16 11.99 14.01
CA LYS A 252 19.08 11.34 14.78
C LYS A 252 17.68 11.55 14.18
N ASP A 253 17.60 12.26 13.05
CA ASP A 253 16.33 12.54 12.38
C ASP A 253 15.93 11.35 11.52
N ILE A 254 14.76 10.76 11.80
CA ILE A 254 14.30 9.50 11.21
C ILE A 254 12.99 9.80 10.47
N ALA A 255 13.06 9.87 9.14
CA ALA A 255 11.87 9.90 8.27
C ALA A 255 11.41 8.46 7.98
N PHE A 256 10.10 8.19 8.02
CA PHE A 256 9.59 6.82 7.96
C PHE A 256 9.54 6.24 6.54
N GLY A 257 9.29 7.09 5.54
CA GLY A 257 9.19 6.72 4.12
C GLY A 257 10.31 5.82 3.58
N PRO A 258 11.60 6.15 3.79
CA PRO A 258 12.71 5.34 3.32
C PRO A 258 12.71 3.92 3.89
N TYR A 259 12.17 3.72 5.10
CA TYR A 259 12.07 2.38 5.70
C TYR A 259 10.88 1.59 5.17
N LEU A 260 9.77 2.23 4.80
CA LEU A 260 8.73 1.60 4.00
C LEU A 260 9.33 1.13 2.67
N CYS A 261 10.10 2.01 2.01
CA CYS A 261 10.75 1.67 0.76
C CYS A 261 11.71 0.48 0.89
N ALA A 262 12.55 0.49 1.93
CA ALA A 262 13.46 -0.61 2.22
C ALA A 262 12.71 -1.91 2.53
N GLY A 263 11.62 -1.85 3.31
CA GLY A 263 10.75 -3.00 3.59
C GLY A 263 10.17 -3.60 2.32
N THR A 264 9.68 -2.78 1.38
CA THR A 264 9.19 -3.25 0.08
C THR A 264 10.29 -3.90 -0.75
N VAL A 265 11.50 -3.32 -0.80
CA VAL A 265 12.63 -3.90 -1.53
C VAL A 265 12.99 -5.27 -0.94
N ILE A 266 13.10 -5.39 0.38
CA ILE A 266 13.38 -6.66 1.05
C ILE A 266 12.29 -7.66 0.74
N LEU A 267 11.01 -7.26 0.80
CA LEU A 267 9.89 -8.13 0.50
C LEU A 267 9.95 -8.67 -0.93
N ILE A 268 10.23 -7.83 -1.94
CA ILE A 268 10.30 -8.27 -3.34
C ILE A 268 11.47 -9.25 -3.54
N LEU A 269 12.64 -8.94 -2.98
CA LEU A 269 13.84 -9.78 -3.13
C LEU A 269 13.77 -11.10 -2.36
N LYS A 270 12.91 -11.18 -1.33
CA LYS A 270 12.72 -12.35 -0.46
C LYS A 270 11.29 -12.86 -0.49
N TRP A 271 10.61 -12.61 -1.61
CA TRP A 271 9.19 -12.90 -1.74
C TRP A 271 8.85 -14.39 -1.48
N PRO A 272 9.57 -15.38 -2.05
CA PRO A 272 9.25 -16.78 -1.80
C PRO A 272 9.35 -17.14 -0.32
N GLU A 273 10.46 -16.77 0.34
CA GLU A 273 10.68 -17.13 1.74
C GLU A 273 9.70 -16.42 2.68
N ILE A 274 9.40 -15.15 2.40
CA ILE A 274 8.46 -14.34 3.19
C ILE A 274 7.03 -14.84 2.98
N TRP A 275 6.64 -15.18 1.76
CA TRP A 275 5.31 -15.69 1.47
C TRP A 275 5.11 -17.08 2.07
N ASP A 276 6.08 -18.00 1.95
CA ASP A 276 5.96 -19.34 2.52
C ASP A 276 5.80 -19.30 4.05
N TRP A 277 6.50 -18.37 4.73
CA TRP A 277 6.34 -18.14 6.17
C TRP A 277 5.04 -17.40 6.52
N GLY A 278 4.72 -16.34 5.77
CA GLY A 278 3.64 -15.40 6.09
C GLY A 278 2.26 -15.83 5.59
N ALA A 279 2.17 -16.70 4.59
CA ALA A 279 0.90 -17.16 4.00
C ALA A 279 -0.06 -17.73 5.05
N GLY A 280 0.49 -18.42 6.07
CA GLY A 280 -0.23 -18.97 7.21
C GLY A 280 -1.10 -17.94 7.95
N ILE A 281 -0.62 -16.70 8.05
CA ILE A 281 -1.33 -15.60 8.73
C ILE A 281 -2.62 -15.25 7.97
N PHE A 282 -2.63 -15.37 6.65
CA PHE A 282 -3.80 -15.00 5.85
C PHE A 282 -4.94 -16.02 5.92
N TYR A 283 -4.70 -17.23 6.46
CA TYR A 283 -5.77 -18.19 6.79
C TYR A 283 -6.64 -17.74 7.97
N LEU A 284 -6.18 -16.76 8.76
CA LEU A 284 -6.94 -16.20 9.88
C LEU A 284 -8.19 -15.43 9.43
N GLY A 285 -8.35 -15.09 8.15
CA GLY A 285 -9.57 -14.45 7.67
C GLY A 285 -9.90 -13.17 8.46
N TRP A 286 -11.14 -13.03 8.90
CA TRP A 286 -11.61 -11.86 9.66
C TRP A 286 -10.89 -11.60 11.00
N PHE A 287 -10.12 -12.57 11.51
CA PHE A 287 -9.30 -12.33 12.69
C PHE A 287 -8.16 -11.34 12.43
N ILE A 288 -7.71 -11.16 11.17
CA ILE A 288 -6.66 -10.17 10.84
C ILE A 288 -7.12 -8.73 11.11
N PRO A 289 -8.23 -8.22 10.53
CA PRO A 289 -8.68 -6.87 10.84
C PRO A 289 -9.06 -6.70 12.32
N ALA A 290 -9.58 -7.75 12.99
CA ALA A 290 -9.83 -7.71 14.42
C ALA A 290 -8.53 -7.56 15.23
N LEU A 291 -7.50 -8.34 14.90
CA LEU A 291 -6.18 -8.25 15.52
C LEU A 291 -5.56 -6.86 15.29
N MET A 292 -5.65 -6.32 14.08
CA MET A 292 -5.17 -4.98 13.78
C MET A 292 -5.89 -3.92 14.62
N ALA A 293 -7.20 -4.03 14.79
CA ALA A 293 -7.97 -3.12 15.64
C ALA A 293 -7.51 -3.20 17.11
N VAL A 294 -7.28 -4.41 17.63
CA VAL A 294 -6.71 -4.61 18.98
C VAL A 294 -5.32 -3.98 19.09
N CYS A 295 -4.44 -4.19 18.10
CA CYS A 295 -3.12 -3.56 18.07
C CYS A 295 -3.22 -2.02 18.08
N MET A 296 -4.18 -1.43 17.35
CA MET A 296 -4.40 0.02 17.37
C MET A 296 -4.85 0.51 18.75
N VAL A 297 -5.75 -0.21 19.42
CA VAL A 297 -6.20 0.13 20.78
C VAL A 297 -5.05 0.04 21.78
N LEU A 298 -4.24 -1.02 21.70
CA LEU A 298 -3.06 -1.20 22.55
C LEU A 298 -2.03 -0.09 22.30
N MET A 299 -1.76 0.24 21.04
CA MET A 299 -0.86 1.33 20.67
C MET A 299 -1.35 2.67 21.22
N TRP A 300 -2.65 2.97 21.08
CA TRP A 300 -3.26 4.17 21.66
C TRP A 300 -3.06 4.24 23.17
N GLY A 301 -3.34 3.14 23.88
CA GLY A 301 -3.18 3.05 25.34
C GLY A 301 -1.74 3.26 25.78
N MET A 302 -0.79 2.59 25.13
CA MET A 302 0.64 2.69 25.46
C MET A 302 1.19 4.11 25.22
N LEU A 303 0.85 4.73 24.08
CA LEU A 303 1.28 6.10 23.79
C LEU A 303 0.62 7.13 24.71
N SER A 304 -0.63 6.90 25.10
CA SER A 304 -1.33 7.78 26.04
C SER A 304 -0.72 7.70 27.45
N LEU A 305 -0.38 6.49 27.91
CA LEU A 305 0.34 6.30 29.17
C LEU A 305 1.72 6.95 29.14
N TRP A 306 2.47 6.76 28.05
CA TRP A 306 3.77 7.41 27.86
C TRP A 306 3.66 8.94 27.97
N ARG A 307 2.66 9.53 27.34
CA ARG A 307 2.39 10.97 27.43
C ARG A 307 2.08 11.41 28.86
N MET A 308 1.40 10.60 29.66
CA MET A 308 1.13 10.91 31.07
C MET A 308 2.38 10.84 31.94
N VAL A 309 3.32 9.93 31.64
CA VAL A 309 4.57 9.75 32.41
C VAL A 309 5.63 10.78 32.03
N ALA A 310 5.64 11.22 30.77
CA ALA A 310 6.61 12.19 30.25
C ALA A 310 6.27 13.66 30.60
N HIS A 311 5.13 13.91 31.23
CA HIS A 311 4.71 15.22 31.76
C HIS A 311 4.79 15.24 33.28
#